data_AF-A0A2P9GLD7-F1
#
_entry.id   AF-A0A2P9GLD7-F1
#
_cell.length_a   1.000
_cell.length_b   1.000
_cell.length_c   1.000
_cell.angle_alpha   90.00
_cell.angle_beta   90.00
_cell.angle_gamma   90.00
#
_symmetry.space_group_name_H-M   'P 1'
#
loop_
_entity.id
_entity.type
_entity.pdbx_description
1 polymer ?
#
loop_
_entity_poly.entity_id
_entity_poly.type
_entity_poly.pdbx_seq_one_letter_code
_entity_poly.pdbx_strand_id
1 'polypeptide(L)'
;MLNIHEKKKISSIVNTSQNNLSISEDHVSNNQSTDEKEKTNELSTNLSKRWKDMIKNTEKEYNNKSDHMDDKCRDYMWNKQWGKYLDAAHDNINKHLRNYNGSVNYKKDITNKWIQWAGEYLEVFVNALKQE
;
A
#
# COMPACT_ATOMS: atom_id res chain seq x y z
N MET A 1 59.54 -9.85 -0.20
CA MET A 1 59.67 -8.48 0.33
C MET A 1 58.60 -7.61 -0.30
N LEU A 2 57.72 -7.05 0.53
CA LEU A 2 56.78 -5.97 0.24
C LEU A 2 56.69 -5.12 1.54
N ASN A 3 56.58 -3.82 1.37
CA ASN A 3 57.14 -2.77 2.23
C ASN A 3 56.32 -2.50 3.52
N ILE A 4 57.00 -2.18 4.63
CA ILE A 4 56.45 -2.07 6.00
C ILE A 4 55.54 -0.83 6.21
N HIS A 5 55.43 0.06 5.21
CA HIS A 5 54.67 1.32 5.32
C HIS A 5 53.17 1.25 4.94
N GLU A 6 52.65 0.14 4.43
CA GLU A 6 51.21 0.03 4.11
C GLU A 6 50.38 -0.77 5.14
N LYS A 7 51.02 -1.53 6.04
CA LYS A 7 50.29 -2.25 7.11
C LYS A 7 49.88 -1.36 8.29
N LYS A 8 50.48 -0.17 8.41
CA LYS A 8 50.21 0.75 9.54
C LYS A 8 48.96 1.62 9.35
N LYS A 9 48.35 1.64 8.15
CA LYS A 9 47.14 2.43 7.87
C LYS A 9 45.83 1.64 8.00
N ILE A 10 45.90 0.32 8.16
CA ILE A 10 44.72 -0.56 8.33
C ILE A 10 44.52 -0.97 9.81
N SER A 11 45.52 -0.74 10.67
CA SER A 11 45.49 -1.08 12.11
C SER A 11 44.94 0.03 13.03
N SER A 12 44.35 1.10 12.49
CA SER A 12 43.93 2.30 13.26
C SER A 12 42.41 2.55 13.26
N ILE A 13 41.59 1.65 12.71
CA ILE A 13 40.11 1.81 12.69
C ILE A 13 39.42 0.64 13.41
N VAL A 14 40.12 -0.02 14.32
CA VAL A 14 39.53 -1.03 15.20
C VAL A 14 39.84 -0.62 16.63
N ASN A 15 38.76 -0.38 17.38
CA ASN A 15 38.69 0.01 18.79
C ASN A 15 38.88 1.51 19.05
N THR A 16 37.77 2.23 19.23
CA THR A 16 37.26 2.57 20.57
C THR A 16 36.12 3.57 20.43
N SER A 17 34.91 3.16 20.78
CA SER A 17 34.01 3.90 21.68
C SER A 17 32.64 3.25 21.63
N GLN A 18 32.37 2.44 22.67
CA GLN A 18 31.04 2.31 23.21
C GLN A 18 30.53 3.73 23.54
N ASN A 19 29.77 4.31 22.63
CA ASN A 19 28.97 5.49 22.91
C ASN A 19 27.52 5.13 22.63
N ASN A 20 26.83 4.90 23.75
CA ASN A 20 25.40 5.03 23.95
C ASN A 20 24.71 5.79 22.81
N LEU A 21 24.18 5.05 21.83
CA LEU A 21 23.11 5.57 21.01
C LEU A 21 21.85 5.38 21.86
N SER A 22 21.55 6.37 22.70
CA SER A 22 20.18 6.59 23.11
C SER A 22 19.41 6.72 21.81
N ILE A 23 18.75 5.63 21.39
CA ILE A 23 17.63 5.72 20.49
C ILE A 23 16.65 6.56 21.30
N SER A 24 16.70 7.87 21.08
CA SER A 24 15.53 8.71 21.25
C SER A 24 14.51 7.97 20.42
N GLU A 25 13.63 7.25 21.11
CA GLU A 25 12.27 7.11 20.65
C GLU A 25 11.84 8.56 20.45
N ASP A 26 12.10 9.08 19.24
CA ASP A 26 11.33 10.15 18.67
C ASP A 26 9.93 9.55 18.62
N HIS A 27 9.26 9.64 19.77
CA HIS A 27 7.84 9.78 19.87
C HIS A 27 7.53 10.88 18.89
N VAL A 28 7.24 10.48 17.66
CA VAL A 28 6.56 11.27 16.66
C VAL A 28 5.24 11.61 17.34
N SER A 29 5.25 12.72 18.07
CA SER A 29 4.13 13.23 18.81
C SER A 29 3.05 13.47 17.77
N ASN A 30 2.05 12.61 17.76
CA ASN A 30 0.93 12.62 16.84
C ASN A 30 0.03 13.78 17.25
N ASN A 31 0.54 15.02 17.12
CA ASN A 31 -0.14 16.26 17.45
C ASN A 31 -1.00 16.67 16.27
N GLN A 32 -1.82 15.75 15.77
CA GLN A 32 -2.80 16.04 14.74
C GLN A 32 -3.92 16.86 15.41
N SER A 33 -4.22 18.05 14.88
CA SER A 33 -5.28 18.89 15.43
C SER A 33 -6.64 18.17 15.33
N THR A 34 -7.59 18.53 16.20
CA THR A 34 -8.95 17.97 16.17
C THR A 34 -9.56 18.09 14.77
N ASP A 35 -9.37 19.22 14.10
CA ASP A 35 -9.83 19.48 12.72
C ASP A 35 -9.22 18.53 11.69
N GLU A 36 -7.92 18.23 11.81
CA GLU A 36 -7.26 17.29 10.89
C GLU A 36 -7.71 15.84 11.11
N LYS A 37 -8.00 15.48 12.36
CA LYS A 37 -8.58 14.17 12.70
C LYS A 37 -9.99 14.03 12.13
N GLU A 38 -10.84 15.04 12.26
CA GLU A 38 -12.18 15.07 11.68
C GLU A 38 -12.14 14.95 10.15
N LYS A 39 -11.29 15.73 9.48
CA LYS A 39 -11.10 15.63 8.03
C LYS A 39 -10.60 14.25 7.58
N THR A 40 -9.74 13.61 8.37
CA THR A 40 -9.25 12.24 8.09
C THR A 40 -10.38 11.22 8.25
N ASN A 41 -11.26 11.39 9.23
CA ASN A 41 -12.43 10.53 9.42
C ASN A 41 -13.44 10.69 8.28
N GLU A 42 -13.69 11.93 7.84
CA GLU A 42 -14.53 12.21 6.67
C GLU A 42 -13.95 11.56 5.41
N LEU A 43 -12.64 11.70 5.19
CA LEU A 43 -11.93 11.07 4.08
C LEU A 43 -12.07 9.53 4.12
N SER A 44 -11.96 8.93 5.29
CA SER A 44 -12.11 7.48 5.49
C SER A 44 -13.54 6.99 5.18
N THR A 45 -14.54 7.79 5.54
CA THR A 45 -15.95 7.51 5.27
C THR A 45 -16.24 7.60 3.78
N ASN A 46 -15.76 8.67 3.13
CA ASN A 46 -15.87 8.86 1.69
C ASN A 46 -15.11 7.79 0.89
N LEU A 47 -13.93 7.38 1.35
CA LEU A 47 -13.21 6.23 0.80
C LEU A 47 -14.06 4.97 0.86
N SER A 48 -14.60 4.63 2.03
CA SER A 48 -15.37 3.40 2.21
C SER A 48 -16.54 3.31 1.24
N LYS A 49 -17.21 4.44 0.96
CA LYS A 49 -18.26 4.53 -0.06
C LYS A 49 -17.71 4.30 -1.47
N ARG A 50 -16.68 5.05 -1.86
CA ARG A 50 -16.07 4.96 -3.19
C ARG A 50 -15.45 3.60 -3.49
N TRP A 51 -14.87 2.96 -2.48
CA TRP A 51 -14.31 1.62 -2.58
C TRP A 51 -15.41 0.59 -2.88
N LYS A 52 -16.55 0.64 -2.16
CA LYS A 52 -17.72 -0.20 -2.44
C LYS A 52 -18.28 0.04 -3.84
N ASP A 53 -18.38 1.30 -4.25
CA ASP A 53 -18.89 1.65 -5.58
C ASP A 53 -17.94 1.17 -6.69
N MET A 54 -16.63 1.30 -6.48
CA MET A 54 -15.61 0.73 -7.36
C MET A 54 -15.79 -0.79 -7.48
N ILE A 55 -15.81 -1.54 -6.36
CA ILE A 55 -15.99 -3.00 -6.39
C ILE A 55 -17.23 -3.40 -7.20
N LYS A 56 -18.37 -2.76 -6.97
CA LYS A 56 -19.62 -3.06 -7.71
C LYS A 56 -19.48 -2.83 -9.22
N ASN A 57 -18.85 -1.72 -9.60
CA ASN A 57 -18.63 -1.40 -11.02
C ASN A 57 -17.68 -2.42 -11.65
N THR A 58 -16.59 -2.74 -10.96
CA THR A 58 -15.58 -3.70 -11.38
C THR A 58 -16.16 -5.12 -11.47
N GLU A 59 -17.04 -5.52 -10.55
CA GLU A 59 -17.74 -6.81 -10.58
C GLU A 59 -18.68 -6.92 -11.78
N LYS A 60 -19.45 -5.86 -12.06
CA LYS A 60 -20.32 -5.81 -13.23
C LYS A 60 -19.51 -5.93 -14.53
N GLU A 61 -18.40 -5.21 -14.63
CA GLU A 61 -17.52 -5.28 -15.79
C GLU A 61 -16.86 -6.65 -15.93
N TYR A 62 -16.39 -7.22 -14.81
CA TYR A 62 -15.84 -8.56 -14.77
C TYR A 62 -16.82 -9.59 -15.31
N ASN A 63 -18.05 -9.60 -14.79
CA ASN A 63 -19.10 -10.53 -15.20
C ASN A 63 -19.41 -10.40 -16.69
N ASN A 64 -19.46 -9.17 -17.22
CA ASN A 64 -19.67 -8.94 -18.64
C ASN A 64 -18.50 -9.45 -19.51
N LYS A 65 -17.26 -9.30 -19.05
CA LYS A 65 -16.07 -9.69 -19.82
C LYS A 65 -15.71 -11.18 -19.68
N SER A 66 -16.32 -11.89 -18.75
CA SER A 66 -16.08 -13.30 -18.41
C SER A 66 -17.34 -14.17 -18.56
N ASP A 67 -18.34 -13.70 -19.30
CA ASP A 67 -19.60 -14.39 -19.59
C ASP A 67 -19.42 -15.76 -20.27
N HIS A 68 -18.33 -15.91 -21.03
CA HIS A 68 -17.92 -17.14 -21.70
C HIS A 68 -17.25 -18.17 -20.77
N MET A 69 -16.88 -17.79 -19.55
CA MET A 69 -16.24 -18.70 -18.58
C MET A 69 -17.29 -19.56 -17.86
N ASP A 70 -16.92 -20.79 -17.48
CA ASP A 70 -17.71 -21.58 -16.55
C ASP A 70 -17.96 -20.82 -15.24
N ASP A 71 -19.20 -20.88 -14.74
CA ASP A 71 -19.63 -20.11 -13.57
C ASP A 71 -18.78 -20.39 -12.33
N LYS A 72 -18.39 -21.66 -12.07
CA LYS A 72 -17.55 -21.98 -10.91
C LYS A 72 -16.15 -21.44 -11.07
N CYS A 73 -15.58 -21.51 -12.27
CA CYS A 73 -14.27 -20.95 -12.58
C CYS A 73 -14.28 -19.42 -12.41
N ARG A 74 -15.28 -18.75 -12.99
CA ARG A 74 -15.49 -17.30 -12.89
C ARG A 74 -15.61 -16.86 -11.44
N ASP A 75 -16.49 -17.50 -10.67
CA ASP A 75 -16.69 -17.18 -9.26
C ASP A 75 -15.42 -17.44 -8.43
N TYR A 76 -14.66 -18.48 -8.75
CA TYR A 76 -13.38 -18.75 -8.10
C TYR A 76 -12.35 -17.66 -8.38
N MET A 77 -12.17 -17.27 -9.64
CA MET A 77 -11.21 -16.25 -10.04
C MET A 77 -11.55 -14.89 -9.42
N TRP A 78 -12.84 -14.50 -9.43
CA TRP A 78 -13.30 -13.31 -8.74
C TRP A 78 -13.01 -13.37 -7.23
N ASN A 79 -13.48 -14.41 -6.53
CA ASN A 79 -13.44 -14.42 -5.07
C ASN A 79 -12.07 -14.75 -4.48
N LYS A 80 -11.26 -15.59 -5.16
CA LYS A 80 -10.01 -16.14 -4.61
C LYS A 80 -8.75 -15.50 -5.16
N GLN A 81 -8.81 -14.85 -6.33
CA GLN A 81 -7.68 -14.11 -6.90
C GLN A 81 -7.93 -12.61 -6.78
N TRP A 82 -8.94 -12.10 -7.50
CA TRP A 82 -9.20 -10.67 -7.55
C TRP A 82 -9.66 -10.10 -6.21
N GLY A 83 -10.56 -10.80 -5.51
CA GLY A 83 -11.05 -10.42 -4.19
C GLY A 83 -9.93 -10.29 -3.15
N LYS A 84 -8.94 -11.19 -3.17
CA LYS A 84 -7.77 -11.09 -2.28
C LYS A 84 -6.90 -9.87 -2.60
N TYR A 85 -6.74 -9.55 -3.89
CA TYR A 85 -6.04 -8.35 -4.31
C TYR A 85 -6.77 -7.09 -3.80
N LEU A 86 -8.09 -7.04 -3.95
CA LEU A 86 -8.92 -5.94 -3.47
C LEU A 86 -8.84 -5.80 -1.94
N ASP A 87 -8.92 -6.89 -1.18
CA ASP A 87 -8.77 -6.86 0.28
C ASP A 87 -7.41 -6.28 0.69
N ALA A 88 -6.33 -6.75 0.05
CA ALA A 88 -4.97 -6.26 0.33
C ALA A 88 -4.80 -4.77 -0.03
N ALA A 89 -5.36 -4.33 -1.15
CA ALA A 89 -5.35 -2.94 -1.57
C ALA A 89 -6.12 -2.06 -0.57
N HIS A 90 -7.32 -2.47 -0.17
CA HIS A 90 -8.13 -1.74 0.81
C HIS A 90 -7.42 -1.62 2.17
N ASP A 91 -6.81 -2.70 2.64
CA ASP A 91 -6.03 -2.70 3.88
C ASP A 91 -4.84 -1.74 3.83
N ASN A 92 -4.15 -1.68 2.69
CA ASN A 92 -3.04 -0.73 2.49
C ASN A 92 -3.51 0.72 2.51
N ILE A 93 -4.65 1.02 1.88
CA ILE A 93 -5.23 2.36 1.92
C ILE A 93 -5.63 2.73 3.36
N ASN A 94 -6.27 1.81 4.10
CA ASN A 94 -6.67 2.06 5.48
C ASN A 94 -5.47 2.27 6.41
N LYS A 95 -4.39 1.50 6.23
CA LYS A 95 -3.13 1.72 6.94
C LYS A 95 -2.55 3.11 6.61
N HIS A 96 -2.58 3.52 5.34
CA HIS A 96 -2.10 4.83 4.92
C HIS A 96 -2.90 5.99 5.52
N LEU A 97 -4.23 5.86 5.63
CA LEU A 97 -5.07 6.88 6.26
C LEU A 97 -4.77 7.04 7.75
N ARG A 98 -4.52 5.92 8.44
CA ARG A 98 -4.28 5.86 9.89
C ARG A 98 -2.85 6.23 10.28
N ASN A 99 -1.87 5.74 9.54
CA ASN A 99 -0.45 5.93 9.80
C ASN A 99 0.13 6.86 8.74
N TYR A 100 0.25 8.15 9.04
CA TYR A 100 1.26 9.06 8.47
C TYR A 100 1.06 10.46 9.05
N ASN A 101 2.16 11.15 9.37
CA ASN A 101 2.23 12.61 9.58
C ASN A 101 1.99 13.41 8.28
N GLY A 102 1.21 12.87 7.35
CA GLY A 102 0.91 13.48 6.06
C GLY A 102 -0.33 14.37 6.14
N SER A 103 -0.32 15.46 5.39
CA SER A 103 -1.49 16.32 5.26
C SER A 103 -2.70 15.55 4.75
N VAL A 104 -3.90 16.01 5.10
CA VAL A 104 -5.17 15.45 4.59
C VAL A 104 -5.19 15.37 3.06
N ASN A 105 -4.62 16.37 2.38
CA ASN A 105 -4.54 16.41 0.92
C ASN A 105 -3.67 15.27 0.37
N TYR A 106 -2.50 15.04 0.97
CA TYR A 106 -1.64 13.93 0.57
C TYR A 106 -2.35 12.58 0.74
N LYS A 107 -3.01 12.37 1.89
CA LYS A 107 -3.80 11.16 2.14
C LYS A 107 -4.90 10.96 1.09
N LYS A 108 -5.58 12.04 0.71
CA LYS A 108 -6.63 12.03 -0.33
C LYS A 108 -6.06 11.65 -1.69
N ASP A 109 -4.93 12.21 -2.09
CA ASP A 109 -4.31 11.94 -3.39
C ASP A 109 -3.86 10.49 -3.53
N ILE A 110 -3.21 9.93 -2.50
CA ILE A 110 -2.81 8.53 -2.48
C ILE A 110 -4.06 7.64 -2.55
N THR A 111 -5.06 7.91 -1.70
CA THR A 111 -6.31 7.15 -1.69
C THR A 111 -7.00 7.12 -3.06
N ASN A 112 -7.03 8.26 -3.76
CA ASN A 112 -7.58 8.35 -5.11
C ASN A 112 -6.85 7.47 -6.11
N LYS A 113 -5.51 7.50 -6.10
CA LYS A 113 -4.68 6.69 -7.00
C LYS A 113 -4.90 5.20 -6.78
N TRP A 114 -4.98 4.75 -5.53
CA TRP A 114 -5.21 3.33 -5.24
C TRP A 114 -6.60 2.87 -5.69
N ILE A 115 -7.66 3.68 -5.52
CA ILE A 115 -9.00 3.35 -6.05
C ILE A 115 -8.94 3.26 -7.58
N GLN A 116 -8.30 4.23 -8.24
CA GLN A 116 -8.20 4.26 -9.70
C GLN A 116 -7.47 3.02 -10.22
N TRP A 117 -6.29 2.71 -9.69
CA TRP A 117 -5.51 1.55 -10.09
C TRP A 117 -6.25 0.23 -9.86
N ALA A 118 -6.94 0.09 -8.72
CA ALA A 118 -7.76 -1.09 -8.46
C ALA A 118 -8.86 -1.29 -9.53
N GLY A 119 -9.44 -0.20 -10.05
CA GLY A 119 -10.38 -0.28 -11.16
C GLY A 119 -9.72 -0.63 -12.50
N GLU A 120 -8.63 0.07 -12.85
CA GLU A 120 -7.93 -0.09 -14.14
C GLU A 120 -7.29 -1.46 -14.32
N TYR A 121 -6.79 -2.08 -13.24
CA TYR A 121 -6.14 -3.39 -13.32
C TYR A 121 -7.08 -4.55 -13.59
N LEU A 122 -8.41 -4.34 -13.54
CA LEU A 122 -9.36 -5.39 -13.90
C LEU A 122 -9.16 -5.86 -15.34
N GLU A 123 -8.93 -4.93 -16.27
CA GLU A 123 -8.77 -5.29 -17.68
C GLU A 123 -7.56 -6.19 -17.89
N VAL A 124 -6.44 -5.88 -17.22
CA VAL A 124 -5.23 -6.71 -17.24
C VAL A 124 -5.53 -8.09 -16.67
N PHE A 125 -6.23 -8.16 -15.54
CA PHE A 125 -6.60 -9.42 -14.90
C PHE A 125 -7.47 -10.28 -15.83
N VAL A 126 -8.54 -9.74 -16.40
CA VAL A 126 -9.45 -10.49 -17.28
C VAL A 126 -8.75 -10.94 -18.56
N ASN A 127 -7.87 -10.11 -19.12
CA ASN A 127 -7.11 -10.48 -20.32
C ASN A 127 -6.09 -11.60 -20.05
N ALA A 128 -5.59 -11.75 -18.83
CA ALA A 128 -4.76 -12.88 -18.44
C ALA A 128 -5.56 -14.19 -18.39
N LEU A 129 -6.82 -14.15 -17.94
CA LEU A 129 -7.69 -15.34 -17.87
C LEU A 129 -8.08 -15.90 -19.26
N LYS A 130 -8.02 -15.08 -20.31
CA LYS A 130 -8.31 -15.50 -21.70
C LYS A 130 -7.16 -16.24 -22.39
N GLN A 131 -5.96 -16.21 -21.79
CA GLN A 131 -4.75 -16.78 -22.37
C GLN A 131 -4.45 -18.20 -21.85
N GLU A 132 -5.31 -18.75 -20.99
CA GLU A 132 -5.30 -20.13 -20.49
C GLU A 132 -6.36 -20.98 -21.20
#